data_AF-A0A517Q592-F1
#
_entry.id   AF-A0A517Q592-F1
#
_cell.length_a   1.000
_cell.length_b   1.000
_cell.length_c   1.000
_cell.angle_alpha   90.00
_cell.angle_beta   90.00
_cell.angle_gamma   90.00
#
_symmetry.space_group_name_H-M   'P 1'
#
loop_
_entity.id
_entity.type
_entity.pdbx_description
1 polymer ?
#
loop_
_entity_poly.entity_id
_entity_poly.type
_entity_poly.pdbx_seq_one_letter_code
_entity_poly.pdbx_strand_id
1 'polypeptide(L)'
;MTALSKDTPIIKSVGEKVAYPVLAATRIYQGSAVGLTTAGYARPYQLGDRFIGHTPEGMNNSNGASGDVSVTVFRGQYYILLNLSGVAITDAAIRASVYVQDSGTYSLRVGFKIGEVVHYRESGKAIVLVDTDPQFNVLAETVVLADFTDNTDTTGYADLSTPLPEGSVVLGWQADVKTGFSGDTTATVQVGESGNIDRFSAKTDNSCLTADVVGTAAAAVAANQGYLAGAVTPRVTVTGGSDFGGISAGEMDIKIIFAPTLRV
;
A
#
# COMPACT_ATOMS: atom_id res chain seq x y z
N MET A 1 9.69 21.93 -33.83
CA MET A 1 8.57 22.15 -32.88
C MET A 1 7.67 23.20 -33.50
N THR A 2 6.43 22.84 -33.83
CA THR A 2 5.46 23.78 -34.41
C THR A 2 4.76 24.51 -33.29
N ALA A 3 4.78 25.85 -33.32
CA ALA A 3 4.03 26.65 -32.35
C ALA A 3 2.51 26.44 -32.54
N LEU A 4 1.75 26.62 -31.47
CA LEU A 4 0.29 26.58 -31.53
C LEU A 4 -0.20 27.62 -32.55
N SER A 5 -0.88 27.18 -33.60
CA SER A 5 -1.27 28.04 -34.73
C SER A 5 -2.63 28.72 -34.54
N LYS A 6 -3.31 28.44 -33.42
CA LYS A 6 -4.57 29.06 -33.02
C LYS A 6 -4.77 28.96 -31.51
N ASP A 7 -5.55 29.88 -30.97
CA ASP A 7 -5.95 29.86 -29.56
C ASP A 7 -6.66 28.55 -29.24
N THR A 8 -6.20 27.90 -28.17
CA THR A 8 -6.83 26.68 -27.64
C THR A 8 -7.31 27.00 -26.23
N PRO A 9 -8.63 27.20 -26.03
CA PRO A 9 -9.16 27.54 -24.71
C PRO A 9 -8.88 26.41 -23.72
N ILE A 10 -8.36 26.78 -22.54
CA ILE A 10 -8.05 25.83 -21.46
C ILE A 10 -9.28 25.68 -20.58
N ILE A 11 -9.79 24.46 -20.44
CA ILE A 11 -10.85 24.15 -19.48
C ILE A 11 -10.20 23.72 -18.17
N LYS A 12 -10.38 24.51 -17.12
CA LYS A 12 -9.90 24.17 -15.77
C LYS A 12 -10.98 23.39 -15.02
N SER A 13 -10.70 22.15 -14.67
CA SER A 13 -11.48 21.42 -13.68
C SER A 13 -11.15 21.99 -12.29
N VAL A 14 -11.98 22.91 -11.81
CA VAL A 14 -11.92 23.44 -10.44
C VAL A 14 -12.86 22.66 -9.53
N GLY A 15 -12.43 22.36 -8.31
CA GLY A 15 -13.26 21.68 -7.30
C GLY A 15 -12.77 20.31 -6.86
N GLU A 16 -13.53 19.74 -5.95
CA GLU A 16 -13.17 18.55 -5.15
C GLU A 16 -13.65 17.24 -5.78
N LYS A 17 -14.37 17.30 -6.90
CA LYS A 17 -14.99 16.14 -7.55
C LYS A 17 -14.47 15.96 -8.97
N VAL A 18 -14.29 14.71 -9.37
CA VAL A 18 -13.90 14.32 -10.73
C VAL A 18 -14.65 13.06 -11.14
N ALA A 19 -15.02 12.96 -12.41
CA ALA A 19 -15.72 11.81 -12.96
C ALA A 19 -14.73 10.88 -13.68
N TYR A 20 -14.88 9.57 -13.46
CA TYR A 20 -14.09 8.54 -14.13
C TYR A 20 -15.00 7.51 -14.84
N PRO A 21 -14.61 7.02 -16.03
CA PRO A 21 -15.35 5.98 -16.73
C PRO A 21 -15.30 4.67 -15.94
N VAL A 22 -16.46 4.03 -15.76
CA VAL A 22 -16.61 2.79 -15.00
C VAL A 22 -16.28 1.58 -15.88
N LEU A 23 -15.61 0.58 -15.32
CA LEU A 23 -15.32 -0.69 -15.99
C LEU A 23 -16.62 -1.41 -16.40
N ALA A 24 -16.59 -2.21 -17.48
CA ALA A 24 -17.69 -3.09 -17.84
C ALA A 24 -18.05 -4.05 -16.69
N ALA A 25 -19.29 -4.56 -16.70
CA ALA A 25 -19.77 -5.57 -15.74
C ALA A 25 -19.61 -5.21 -14.25
N THR A 26 -19.48 -3.91 -13.93
CA THR A 26 -19.09 -3.45 -12.59
C THR A 26 -20.18 -2.58 -11.96
N ARG A 27 -20.38 -2.76 -10.65
CA ARG A 27 -21.26 -1.92 -9.82
C ARG A 27 -20.47 -1.31 -8.69
N ILE A 28 -20.59 0.00 -8.52
CA ILE A 28 -19.97 0.78 -7.44
C ILE A 28 -21.09 1.30 -6.55
N TYR A 29 -21.01 1.05 -5.25
CA TYR A 29 -21.97 1.55 -4.28
C TYR A 29 -21.56 2.92 -3.75
N GLN A 30 -22.55 3.68 -3.30
CA GLN A 30 -22.31 4.96 -2.64
C GLN A 30 -21.43 4.76 -1.39
N GLY A 31 -20.48 5.66 -1.18
CA GLY A 31 -19.57 5.64 -0.04
C GLY A 31 -18.38 4.69 -0.21
N SER A 32 -18.34 3.86 -1.26
CA SER A 32 -17.23 2.96 -1.49
C SER A 32 -15.94 3.69 -1.84
N ALA A 33 -14.82 3.15 -1.38
CA ALA A 33 -13.51 3.45 -1.93
C ALA A 33 -13.43 2.93 -3.38
N VAL A 34 -12.86 3.76 -4.27
CA VAL A 34 -12.77 3.48 -5.71
C VAL A 34 -11.30 3.42 -6.12
N GLY A 35 -10.98 2.41 -6.93
CA GLY A 35 -9.68 2.24 -7.57
C GLY A 35 -9.76 2.46 -9.08
N LEU A 36 -8.65 2.87 -9.69
CA LEU A 36 -8.44 2.82 -11.13
C LEU A 36 -7.61 1.60 -11.50
N THR A 37 -8.10 0.86 -12.47
CA THR A 37 -7.34 -0.20 -13.15
C THR A 37 -6.16 0.39 -13.93
N THR A 38 -5.21 -0.46 -14.32
CA THR A 38 -4.11 -0.08 -15.24
C THR A 38 -4.61 0.48 -16.57
N ALA A 39 -5.80 0.06 -17.02
CA ALA A 39 -6.47 0.56 -18.21
C ALA A 39 -7.19 1.90 -18.01
N GLY A 40 -7.22 2.44 -16.78
CA GLY A 40 -7.82 3.74 -16.47
C GLY A 40 -9.33 3.72 -16.22
N TYR A 41 -9.93 2.55 -16.00
CA TYR A 41 -11.36 2.42 -15.64
C TYR A 41 -11.57 2.28 -14.14
N ALA A 42 -12.60 2.95 -13.62
CA ALA A 42 -13.01 2.92 -12.22
C ALA A 42 -13.71 1.61 -11.87
N ARG A 43 -13.35 1.05 -10.71
CA ARG A 43 -13.99 -0.12 -10.10
C ARG A 43 -13.97 0.00 -8.56
N PRO A 44 -14.76 -0.81 -7.82
CA PRO A 44 -14.61 -0.92 -6.37
C PRO A 44 -13.14 -1.18 -6.02
N TYR A 45 -12.60 -0.47 -5.03
CA TYR A 45 -11.17 -0.53 -4.73
C TYR A 45 -10.72 -1.96 -4.43
N GLN A 46 -9.60 -2.35 -5.07
CA GLN A 46 -8.86 -3.55 -4.80
C GLN A 46 -7.39 -3.18 -4.59
N LEU A 47 -6.71 -3.88 -3.68
CA LEU A 47 -5.29 -3.67 -3.43
C LEU A 47 -4.46 -3.87 -4.71
N GLY A 48 -3.53 -2.97 -4.96
CA GLY A 48 -2.77 -2.87 -6.22
C GLY A 48 -3.34 -1.89 -7.25
N ASP A 49 -4.61 -1.49 -7.12
CA ASP A 49 -5.16 -0.39 -7.93
C ASP A 49 -4.68 0.98 -7.42
N ARG A 50 -4.67 1.96 -8.32
CA ARG A 50 -4.51 3.35 -7.92
C ARG A 50 -5.77 3.81 -7.20
N PHE A 51 -5.67 4.11 -5.91
CA PHE A 51 -6.76 4.74 -5.15
C PHE A 51 -7.07 6.13 -5.71
N ILE A 52 -8.36 6.41 -5.96
CA ILE A 52 -8.81 7.70 -6.51
C ILE A 52 -9.82 8.44 -5.63
N GLY A 53 -10.15 7.86 -4.48
CA GLY A 53 -11.03 8.48 -3.50
C GLY A 53 -12.32 7.70 -3.26
N HIS A 54 -13.25 8.38 -2.59
CA HIS A 54 -14.57 7.84 -2.24
C HIS A 54 -15.63 8.43 -3.15
N THR A 55 -16.64 7.63 -3.51
CA THR A 55 -17.75 8.12 -4.32
C THR A 55 -18.95 8.57 -3.46
N PRO A 56 -19.51 9.77 -3.69
CA PRO A 56 -20.75 10.20 -3.04
C PRO A 56 -22.01 9.57 -3.64
N GLU A 57 -21.90 8.84 -4.75
CA GLU A 57 -23.03 8.29 -5.51
C GLU A 57 -22.75 6.86 -5.96
N GLY A 58 -23.78 6.02 -6.07
CA GLY A 58 -23.63 4.66 -6.60
C GLY A 58 -23.83 4.66 -8.12
N MET A 59 -22.99 3.93 -8.85
CA MET A 59 -23.13 3.75 -10.30
C MET A 59 -23.17 2.26 -10.67
N ASN A 60 -24.00 1.92 -11.64
CA ASN A 60 -24.16 0.55 -12.11
C ASN A 60 -23.84 0.46 -13.61
N ASN A 61 -22.73 -0.19 -13.94
CA ASN A 61 -22.33 -0.52 -15.31
C ASN A 61 -22.33 -2.05 -15.55
N SER A 62 -23.13 -2.81 -14.78
CA SER A 62 -23.14 -4.28 -14.86
C SER A 62 -23.54 -4.83 -16.22
N ASN A 63 -24.28 -4.06 -17.03
CA ASN A 63 -24.75 -4.47 -18.36
C ASN A 63 -24.10 -3.70 -19.51
N GLY A 64 -23.16 -2.79 -19.21
CA GLY A 64 -22.51 -1.92 -20.19
C GLY A 64 -21.08 -2.32 -20.50
N ALA A 65 -20.54 -1.73 -21.57
CA ALA A 65 -19.12 -1.75 -21.89
C ALA A 65 -18.34 -0.77 -21.01
N SER A 66 -17.02 -0.89 -21.01
CA SER A 66 -16.14 -0.02 -20.24
C SER A 66 -16.29 1.43 -20.72
N GLY A 67 -16.67 2.33 -19.81
CA GLY A 67 -16.85 3.75 -20.09
C GLY A 67 -18.25 4.19 -20.49
N ASP A 68 -19.22 3.29 -20.61
CA ASP A 68 -20.63 3.65 -20.89
C ASP A 68 -21.23 4.54 -19.80
N VAL A 69 -20.75 4.37 -18.57
CA VAL A 69 -21.19 5.10 -17.38
C VAL A 69 -19.97 5.69 -16.68
N SER A 70 -20.12 6.86 -16.06
CA SER A 70 -19.06 7.50 -15.26
C SER A 70 -19.47 7.65 -13.80
N VAL A 71 -18.51 7.49 -12.89
CA VAL A 71 -18.69 7.68 -11.44
C VAL A 71 -17.94 8.92 -10.97
N THR A 72 -18.61 9.76 -10.18
CA THR A 72 -17.95 10.90 -9.54
C THR A 72 -17.25 10.45 -8.26
N VAL A 73 -16.02 10.91 -8.01
CA VAL A 73 -15.26 10.67 -6.77
C VAL A 73 -14.71 11.97 -6.20
N PHE A 74 -14.47 11.99 -4.88
CA PHE A 74 -13.73 13.06 -4.22
C PHE A 74 -12.23 12.93 -4.49
N ARG A 75 -11.58 14.01 -4.92
CA ARG A 75 -10.15 14.09 -5.20
C ARG A 75 -9.44 15.10 -4.29
N GLY A 76 -8.13 14.91 -4.13
CA GLY A 76 -7.27 15.75 -3.30
C GLY A 76 -7.38 15.37 -1.84
N GLN A 77 -7.30 16.37 -0.97
CA GLN A 77 -7.38 16.19 0.48
C GLN A 77 -8.78 16.51 0.99
N TYR A 78 -9.36 15.60 1.76
CA TYR A 78 -10.68 15.79 2.37
C TYR A 78 -10.84 14.96 3.66
N TYR A 79 -11.85 15.31 4.45
CA TYR A 79 -12.19 14.62 5.69
C TYR A 79 -13.42 13.74 5.47
N ILE A 80 -13.36 12.49 5.93
CA ILE A 80 -14.47 11.55 5.84
C ILE A 80 -14.58 10.72 7.11
N LEU A 81 -15.81 10.40 7.52
CA LEU A 81 -16.08 9.46 8.61
C LEU A 81 -15.97 8.03 8.06
N LEU A 82 -15.04 7.25 8.59
CA LEU A 82 -14.85 5.86 8.21
C LEU A 82 -15.16 4.93 9.38
N ASN A 83 -15.62 3.73 9.06
CA ASN A 83 -15.64 2.62 10.00
C ASN A 83 -14.21 2.07 10.09
N LEU A 84 -13.62 2.17 11.27
CA LEU A 84 -12.23 1.80 11.55
C LEU A 84 -12.18 0.98 12.83
N SER A 85 -12.22 -0.34 12.70
CA SER A 85 -12.22 -1.25 13.84
C SER A 85 -10.96 -1.08 14.68
N GLY A 86 -11.11 -1.12 16.00
CA GLY A 86 -10.00 -0.99 16.95
C GLY A 86 -9.44 0.43 17.12
N VAL A 87 -10.02 1.45 16.46
CA VAL A 87 -9.56 2.84 16.65
C VAL A 87 -9.75 3.32 18.09
N ALA A 88 -8.73 3.98 18.61
CA ALA A 88 -8.69 4.57 19.94
C ALA A 88 -8.51 6.10 19.87
N ILE A 89 -8.80 6.77 20.99
CA ILE A 89 -8.58 8.22 21.13
C ILE A 89 -7.10 8.58 20.91
N THR A 90 -6.19 7.70 21.34
CA THR A 90 -4.74 7.86 21.18
C THR A 90 -4.30 7.88 19.72
N ASP A 91 -5.01 7.19 18.82
CA ASP A 91 -4.70 7.16 17.39
C ASP A 91 -4.88 8.53 16.74
N ALA A 92 -5.87 9.31 17.20
CA ALA A 92 -6.06 10.68 16.75
C ALA A 92 -4.95 11.61 17.25
N ALA A 93 -4.40 11.36 18.45
CA ALA A 93 -3.32 12.18 19.01
C ALA A 93 -2.00 12.03 18.24
N ILE A 94 -1.69 10.83 17.76
CA ILE A 94 -0.49 10.54 16.99
C ILE A 94 -0.69 10.68 15.47
N ARG A 95 -1.91 10.99 15.03
CA ARG A 95 -2.33 10.96 13.62
C ARG A 95 -1.99 9.61 12.97
N ALA A 96 -2.49 8.53 13.57
CA ALA A 96 -2.22 7.17 13.13
C ALA A 96 -2.58 6.99 11.65
N SER A 97 -1.75 6.25 10.92
CA SER A 97 -1.97 6.01 9.49
C SER A 97 -3.19 5.11 9.25
N VAL A 98 -3.95 5.42 8.20
CA VAL A 98 -5.14 4.66 7.79
C VAL A 98 -4.89 4.04 6.42
N TYR A 99 -5.20 2.76 6.33
CA TYR A 99 -5.01 1.93 5.16
C TYR A 99 -6.36 1.46 4.63
N VAL A 100 -6.48 1.41 3.31
CA VAL A 100 -7.62 0.80 2.61
C VAL A 100 -7.23 -0.62 2.18
N GLN A 101 -8.11 -1.58 2.42
CA GLN A 101 -7.92 -2.98 2.02
C GLN A 101 -8.81 -3.35 0.83
N ASP A 102 -10.05 -2.87 0.87
CA ASP A 102 -11.04 -3.07 -0.19
C ASP A 102 -12.00 -1.85 -0.26
N SER A 103 -13.05 -1.96 -1.08
CA SER A 103 -14.04 -0.90 -1.29
C SER A 103 -14.83 -0.42 -0.06
N GLY A 104 -14.75 -1.10 1.08
CA GLY A 104 -15.42 -0.74 2.34
C GLY A 104 -14.68 -1.12 3.63
N THR A 105 -13.53 -1.78 3.54
CA THR A 105 -12.71 -2.22 4.68
C THR A 105 -11.46 -1.36 4.83
N TYR A 106 -11.27 -0.83 6.04
CA TYR A 106 -10.14 0.01 6.41
C TYR A 106 -9.41 -0.58 7.62
N SER A 107 -8.13 -0.30 7.72
CA SER A 107 -7.24 -0.82 8.75
C SER A 107 -6.29 0.26 9.26
N LEU A 108 -5.83 0.12 10.50
CA LEU A 108 -4.76 0.93 11.09
C LEU A 108 -3.36 0.37 10.81
N ARG A 109 -3.29 -0.78 10.12
CA ARG A 109 -2.05 -1.55 10.00
C ARG A 109 -1.68 -1.92 8.58
N VAL A 110 -2.62 -2.47 7.81
CA VAL A 110 -2.33 -3.13 6.53
C VAL A 110 -3.29 -2.73 5.42
N GLY A 111 -2.78 -2.70 4.19
CA GLY A 111 -3.43 -2.20 2.98
C GLY A 111 -2.58 -1.10 2.33
N PHE A 112 -3.22 -0.30 1.49
CA PHE A 112 -2.59 0.89 0.90
C PHE A 112 -2.89 2.12 1.77
N LYS A 113 -1.87 2.89 2.16
CA LYS A 113 -2.07 4.08 2.99
C LYS A 113 -2.81 5.16 2.22
N ILE A 114 -3.95 5.60 2.73
CA ILE A 114 -4.77 6.66 2.12
C ILE A 114 -4.81 7.95 2.95
N GLY A 115 -4.33 7.91 4.19
CA GLY A 115 -4.55 9.02 5.09
C GLY A 115 -4.14 8.77 6.53
N GLU A 116 -4.69 9.58 7.42
CA GLU A 116 -4.42 9.56 8.85
C GLU A 116 -5.66 9.92 9.68
N VAL A 117 -5.73 9.41 10.90
CA VAL A 117 -6.81 9.70 11.85
C VAL A 117 -6.64 11.12 12.38
N VAL A 118 -7.67 11.96 12.25
CA VAL A 118 -7.66 13.34 12.75
C VAL A 118 -8.57 13.51 13.96
N HIS A 119 -9.68 12.78 14.03
CA HIS A 119 -10.59 12.87 15.16
C HIS A 119 -11.25 11.52 15.45
N TYR A 120 -11.15 11.07 16.70
CA TYR A 120 -11.90 9.92 17.18
C TYR A 120 -13.36 10.32 17.41
N ARG A 121 -14.31 9.57 16.83
CA ARG A 121 -15.74 9.86 16.98
C ARG A 121 -16.40 8.97 18.02
N GLU A 122 -16.30 7.66 17.82
CA GLU A 122 -16.82 6.63 18.71
C GLU A 122 -16.10 5.30 18.44
N SER A 123 -16.40 4.27 19.23
CA SER A 123 -15.80 2.95 19.04
C SER A 123 -16.06 2.46 17.61
N GLY A 124 -14.98 2.16 16.89
CA GLY A 124 -15.06 1.70 15.51
C GLY A 124 -15.30 2.78 14.47
N LYS A 125 -15.30 4.08 14.82
CA LYS A 125 -15.47 5.19 13.85
C LYS A 125 -14.56 6.38 14.15
N ALA A 126 -13.94 6.89 13.09
CA ALA A 126 -13.08 8.06 13.16
C ALA A 126 -13.20 8.92 11.91
N ILE A 127 -12.93 10.23 12.08
CA ILE A 127 -12.74 11.15 10.97
C ILE A 127 -11.28 11.03 10.52
N VAL A 128 -11.11 10.72 9.23
CA VAL A 128 -9.82 10.50 8.59
C VAL A 128 -9.58 11.61 7.57
N LEU A 129 -8.39 12.20 7.60
CA LEU A 129 -7.89 13.01 6.49
C LEU A 129 -7.40 12.05 5.41
N VAL A 130 -8.07 12.07 4.26
CA VAL A 130 -7.72 11.26 3.09
C VAL A 130 -6.97 12.14 2.11
N ASP A 131 -5.91 11.61 1.51
CA ASP A 131 -5.16 12.20 0.40
C ASP A 131 -5.13 11.22 -0.77
N THR A 132 -5.67 11.64 -1.92
CA THR A 132 -5.68 10.80 -3.13
C THR A 132 -4.41 10.91 -3.97
N ASP A 133 -3.50 11.84 -3.67
CA ASP A 133 -2.27 12.07 -4.43
C ASP A 133 -1.07 12.33 -3.52
N PRO A 134 -0.72 11.37 -2.64
CA PRO A 134 0.39 11.55 -1.72
C PRO A 134 1.73 11.53 -2.47
N GLN A 135 2.70 12.31 -1.96
CA GLN A 135 4.07 12.32 -2.51
C GLN A 135 4.78 10.98 -2.33
N PHE A 136 4.41 10.22 -1.29
CA PHE A 136 4.94 8.90 -0.98
C PHE A 136 3.79 7.95 -0.69
N ASN A 137 3.86 6.77 -1.29
CA ASN A 137 2.95 5.67 -1.03
C ASN A 137 3.53 4.74 0.03
N VAL A 138 2.63 4.11 0.78
CA VAL A 138 2.99 3.04 1.70
C VAL A 138 2.09 1.85 1.42
N LEU A 139 2.72 0.74 1.05
CA LEU A 139 2.07 -0.57 0.98
C LEU A 139 2.39 -1.31 2.28
N ALA A 140 1.36 -1.83 2.95
CA ALA A 140 1.51 -2.56 4.20
C ALA A 140 0.83 -3.92 4.13
N GLU A 141 1.54 -5.00 4.45
CA GLU A 141 1.02 -6.37 4.50
C GLU A 141 1.55 -7.10 5.75
N THR A 142 0.72 -7.95 6.34
CA THR A 142 1.13 -8.80 7.47
C THR A 142 1.72 -10.09 6.91
N VAL A 143 2.85 -10.53 7.49
CA VAL A 143 3.40 -11.86 7.27
C VAL A 143 3.48 -12.59 8.61
N VAL A 144 2.95 -13.81 8.66
CA VAL A 144 3.07 -14.73 9.80
C VAL A 144 4.03 -15.86 9.45
N LEU A 145 4.60 -16.54 10.45
CA LEU A 145 5.52 -17.66 10.22
C LEU A 145 4.97 -18.72 9.24
N ALA A 146 3.66 -18.96 9.27
CA ALA A 146 3.00 -19.91 8.37
C ALA A 146 3.03 -19.50 6.88
N ASP A 147 3.27 -18.23 6.57
CA ASP A 147 3.41 -17.73 5.20
C ASP A 147 4.83 -17.98 4.64
N PHE A 148 5.80 -18.29 5.51
CA PHE A 148 7.19 -18.49 5.09
C PHE A 148 7.40 -19.88 4.51
N THR A 149 8.07 -19.90 3.36
CA THR A 149 8.67 -21.10 2.78
C THR A 149 10.10 -21.24 3.31
N ASP A 150 10.39 -22.38 3.90
CA ASP A 150 11.74 -22.75 4.35
C ASP A 150 12.62 -23.15 3.15
N ASN A 151 13.81 -22.55 3.02
CA ASN A 151 14.79 -22.91 1.99
C ASN A 151 15.64 -24.13 2.37
N THR A 152 15.36 -24.80 3.48
CA THR A 152 16.16 -25.88 4.07
C THR A 152 17.58 -25.43 4.44
N ASP A 153 17.72 -24.14 4.71
CA ASP A 153 18.95 -23.47 5.15
C ASP A 153 18.60 -22.46 6.25
N THR A 154 19.50 -21.51 6.54
CA THR A 154 19.24 -20.49 7.57
C THR A 154 18.09 -19.54 7.21
N THR A 155 17.56 -19.58 6.00
CA THR A 155 16.62 -18.58 5.45
C THR A 155 15.24 -19.16 5.19
N GLY A 156 14.22 -18.35 5.51
CA GLY A 156 12.86 -18.55 5.05
C GLY A 156 12.38 -17.29 4.34
N TYR A 157 11.46 -17.44 3.39
CA TYR A 157 10.91 -16.30 2.67
C TYR A 157 9.38 -16.31 2.56
N ALA A 158 8.79 -15.12 2.55
CA ALA A 158 7.40 -14.88 2.22
C ALA A 158 7.32 -13.79 1.15
N ASP A 159 6.61 -14.07 0.06
CA ASP A 159 6.32 -13.08 -0.98
C ASP A 159 5.05 -12.30 -0.61
N LEU A 160 5.12 -10.96 -0.67
CA LEU A 160 3.93 -10.14 -0.48
C LEU A 160 2.96 -10.34 -1.65
N SER A 161 1.66 -10.22 -1.37
CA SER A 161 0.63 -10.49 -2.38
C SER A 161 0.53 -9.35 -3.40
N THR A 162 0.84 -8.12 -2.99
CA THR A 162 0.70 -6.94 -3.84
C THR A 162 2.03 -6.55 -4.46
N PRO A 163 2.15 -6.53 -5.80
CA PRO A 163 3.36 -6.05 -6.45
C PRO A 163 3.48 -4.54 -6.33
N LEU A 164 4.71 -4.06 -6.23
CA LEU A 164 5.03 -2.65 -6.38
C LEU A 164 4.98 -2.29 -7.87
N PRO A 165 4.38 -1.14 -8.25
CA PRO A 165 4.17 -0.79 -9.64
C PRO A 165 5.48 -0.39 -10.33
N GLU A 166 5.57 -0.67 -11.63
CA GLU A 166 6.64 -0.22 -12.52
C GLU A 166 6.87 1.30 -12.42
N GLY A 167 8.12 1.72 -12.55
CA GLY A 167 8.58 3.11 -12.50
C GLY A 167 8.55 3.73 -11.10
N SER A 168 8.19 2.96 -10.07
CA SER A 168 8.29 3.42 -8.68
C SER A 168 9.74 3.47 -8.22
N VAL A 169 10.00 4.31 -7.22
CA VAL A 169 11.29 4.34 -6.51
C VAL A 169 11.05 3.96 -5.06
N VAL A 170 11.56 2.80 -4.65
CA VAL A 170 11.51 2.33 -3.26
C VAL A 170 12.52 3.11 -2.43
N LEU A 171 12.05 3.70 -1.33
CA LEU A 171 12.88 4.47 -0.40
C LEU A 171 13.39 3.63 0.76
N GLY A 172 12.66 2.56 1.10
CA GLY A 172 12.99 1.66 2.18
C GLY A 172 11.75 0.96 2.71
N TRP A 173 11.91 0.31 3.86
CA TRP A 173 10.82 -0.40 4.52
C TRP A 173 10.96 -0.32 6.04
N GLN A 174 9.85 -0.62 6.71
CA GLN A 174 9.75 -0.77 8.15
C GLN A 174 8.96 -2.05 8.44
N ALA A 175 9.46 -2.90 9.32
CA ALA A 175 8.73 -4.00 9.91
C ALA A 175 8.30 -3.61 11.32
N ASP A 176 7.02 -3.79 11.61
CA ASP A 176 6.48 -3.68 12.96
C ASP A 176 6.26 -5.11 13.48
N VAL A 177 7.29 -5.65 14.14
CA VAL A 177 7.33 -7.03 14.63
C VAL A 177 6.43 -7.16 15.84
N LYS A 178 5.39 -7.98 15.72
CA LYS A 178 4.36 -8.17 16.76
C LYS A 178 4.67 -9.33 17.65
N THR A 179 5.07 -10.43 17.01
CA THR A 179 5.57 -11.62 17.67
C THR A 179 6.97 -11.86 17.13
N GLY A 180 7.96 -11.87 18.01
CA GLY A 180 9.34 -12.13 17.63
C GLY A 180 9.51 -13.49 16.95
N PHE A 181 10.45 -13.58 16.02
CA PHE A 181 10.83 -14.80 15.32
C PHE A 181 11.67 -15.69 16.26
N SER A 182 10.98 -16.26 17.25
CA SER A 182 11.55 -16.99 18.39
C SER A 182 11.85 -18.46 18.06
N GLY A 183 12.69 -19.11 18.85
CA GLY A 183 13.26 -20.44 18.54
C GLY A 183 14.66 -20.35 17.94
N ASP A 184 15.07 -19.13 17.57
CA ASP A 184 16.42 -18.78 17.12
C ASP A 184 17.07 -17.76 18.08
N THR A 185 18.36 -17.48 17.90
CA THR A 185 19.12 -16.50 18.69
C THR A 185 19.61 -15.29 17.90
N THR A 186 19.47 -15.32 16.57
CA THR A 186 20.01 -14.32 15.65
C THR A 186 19.05 -13.90 14.53
N ALA A 187 17.75 -14.20 14.63
CA ALA A 187 16.77 -13.90 13.58
C ALA A 187 16.84 -12.44 13.11
N THR A 188 17.19 -12.25 11.85
CA THR A 188 17.17 -10.95 11.15
C THR A 188 16.20 -10.96 9.98
N VAL A 189 15.70 -9.79 9.60
CA VAL A 189 14.78 -9.61 8.49
C VAL A 189 15.35 -8.65 7.44
N GLN A 190 15.13 -9.02 6.18
CA GLN A 190 15.44 -8.23 5.00
C GLN A 190 14.23 -8.21 4.08
N VAL A 191 14.10 -7.14 3.31
CA VAL A 191 13.13 -7.02 2.22
C VAL A 191 13.87 -6.75 0.91
N GLY A 192 13.49 -7.50 -0.11
CA GLY A 192 14.06 -7.44 -1.46
C GLY A 192 13.11 -8.06 -2.48
N GLU A 193 13.65 -8.88 -3.35
CA GLU A 193 12.90 -9.66 -4.34
C GLU A 193 13.54 -11.05 -4.54
N SER A 194 12.86 -11.93 -5.26
CA SER A 194 13.44 -13.22 -5.65
C SER A 194 14.77 -13.04 -6.39
N GLY A 195 15.84 -13.64 -5.89
CA GLY A 195 17.19 -13.54 -6.45
C GLY A 195 18.00 -12.32 -5.99
N ASN A 196 17.40 -11.39 -5.23
CA ASN A 196 18.08 -10.22 -4.67
C ASN A 196 17.44 -9.82 -3.32
N ILE A 197 17.86 -10.50 -2.25
CA ILE A 197 17.22 -10.43 -0.93
C ILE A 197 17.38 -9.08 -0.23
N ASP A 198 18.41 -8.30 -0.58
CA ASP A 198 18.72 -7.02 0.03
C ASP A 198 18.39 -5.82 -0.87
N ARG A 199 17.70 -6.04 -2.01
CA ARG A 199 17.35 -4.99 -2.97
C ARG A 199 16.76 -3.73 -2.31
N PHE A 200 15.92 -3.91 -1.29
CA PHE A 200 15.28 -2.81 -0.57
C PHE A 200 15.85 -2.60 0.84
N SER A 201 16.98 -3.24 1.18
CA SER A 201 17.56 -3.25 2.52
C SER A 201 19.03 -2.80 2.55
N ALA A 202 19.29 -1.52 2.83
CA ALA A 202 20.65 -1.02 3.02
C ALA A 202 21.34 -1.63 4.25
N LYS A 203 20.58 -1.82 5.33
CA LYS A 203 21.00 -2.56 6.52
C LYS A 203 20.42 -3.98 6.44
N THR A 204 21.28 -4.99 6.51
CA THR A 204 20.91 -6.41 6.31
C THR A 204 20.71 -7.19 7.60
N ASP A 205 21.00 -6.59 8.75
CA ASP A 205 20.98 -7.19 10.09
C ASP A 205 19.89 -6.59 11.00
N ASN A 206 18.72 -6.26 10.46
CA ASN A 206 17.59 -5.80 11.25
C ASN A 206 17.02 -6.95 12.08
N SER A 207 17.17 -6.92 13.41
CA SER A 207 16.70 -8.02 14.26
C SER A 207 15.17 -8.13 14.28
N CYS A 208 14.66 -9.34 14.16
CA CYS A 208 13.24 -9.66 14.36
C CYS A 208 13.02 -10.67 15.49
N LEU A 209 14.00 -10.86 16.38
CA LEU A 209 13.95 -11.82 17.50
C LEU A 209 12.85 -11.53 18.53
N THR A 210 12.56 -10.24 18.74
CA THR A 210 11.59 -9.76 19.71
C THR A 210 10.63 -8.78 19.04
N ALA A 211 9.49 -8.53 19.69
CA ALA A 211 8.59 -7.48 19.25
C ALA A 211 9.31 -6.11 19.28
N ASP A 212 9.41 -5.46 18.12
CA ASP A 212 10.06 -4.17 17.94
C ASP A 212 9.68 -3.57 16.57
N VAL A 213 9.98 -2.29 16.38
CA VAL A 213 9.90 -1.62 15.08
C VAL A 213 11.29 -1.51 14.49
N VAL A 214 11.55 -2.24 13.41
CA VAL A 214 12.83 -2.23 12.70
C VAL A 214 12.65 -1.80 11.25
N GLY A 215 13.72 -1.42 10.57
CA GLY A 215 13.62 -0.96 9.19
C GLY A 215 14.91 -0.36 8.67
N THR A 216 14.92 -0.07 7.37
CA THR A 216 16.08 0.49 6.69
C THR A 216 15.65 1.26 5.44
N ALA A 217 16.48 2.21 5.04
CA ALA A 217 16.43 2.74 3.69
C ALA A 217 16.72 1.63 2.66
N ALA A 218 16.32 1.84 1.41
CA ALA A 218 16.67 0.98 0.29
C ALA A 218 18.20 0.91 0.11
N ALA A 219 18.71 -0.25 -0.34
CA ALA A 219 20.12 -0.42 -0.65
C ALA A 219 20.61 0.66 -1.64
N ALA A 220 21.89 1.03 -1.53
CA ALA A 220 22.43 2.28 -2.07
C ALA A 220 21.97 2.59 -3.51
N VAL A 221 21.47 3.82 -3.70
CA VAL A 221 20.98 4.40 -4.97
C VAL A 221 21.98 4.25 -6.12
N ALA A 222 23.28 4.14 -5.83
CA ALA A 222 24.35 3.95 -6.82
C ALA A 222 24.20 2.67 -7.67
N ALA A 223 23.46 1.65 -7.20
CA ALA A 223 23.18 0.43 -7.95
C ALA A 223 21.83 0.46 -8.70
N ASN A 224 21.11 1.59 -8.68
CA ASN A 224 19.75 1.74 -9.25
C ASN A 224 18.72 0.72 -8.72
N GLN A 225 18.98 0.09 -7.57
CA GLN A 225 18.17 -1.02 -7.04
C GLN A 225 16.79 -0.59 -6.53
N GLY A 226 16.68 0.65 -6.04
CA GLY A 226 15.41 1.23 -5.61
C GLY A 226 14.46 1.55 -6.77
N TYR A 227 14.96 1.77 -7.99
CA TYR A 227 14.13 1.99 -9.16
C TYR A 227 13.58 0.67 -9.69
N LEU A 228 12.28 0.63 -9.97
CA LEU A 228 11.60 -0.55 -10.49
C LEU A 228 11.39 -0.41 -12.01
N ALA A 229 12.22 -1.07 -12.81
CA ALA A 229 12.06 -1.08 -14.27
C ALA A 229 10.87 -1.94 -14.77
N GLY A 230 10.22 -2.66 -13.87
CA GLY A 230 9.01 -3.44 -14.08
C GLY A 230 8.29 -3.59 -12.75
N ALA A 231 7.06 -4.11 -12.75
CA ALA A 231 6.39 -4.45 -11.50
C ALA A 231 7.17 -5.53 -10.74
N VAL A 232 7.38 -5.34 -9.44
CA VAL A 232 8.18 -6.24 -8.59
C VAL A 232 7.34 -6.71 -7.41
N THR A 233 7.30 -8.03 -7.19
CA THR A 233 6.74 -8.62 -5.98
C THR A 233 7.78 -8.55 -4.86
N PRO A 234 7.53 -7.78 -3.78
CA PRO A 234 8.47 -7.73 -2.66
C PRO A 234 8.55 -9.06 -1.94
N ARG A 235 9.76 -9.45 -1.57
CA ARG A 235 10.04 -10.64 -0.78
C ARG A 235 10.57 -10.25 0.59
N VAL A 236 9.98 -10.82 1.62
CA VAL A 236 10.48 -10.76 2.99
C VAL A 236 11.32 -12.00 3.23
N THR A 237 12.54 -11.83 3.69
CA THR A 237 13.43 -12.94 4.05
C THR A 237 13.79 -12.81 5.51
N VAL A 238 13.59 -13.88 6.28
CA VAL A 238 14.06 -13.99 7.65
C VAL A 238 15.20 -15.01 7.69
N THR A 239 16.31 -14.62 8.30
CA THR A 239 17.52 -15.43 8.41
C THR A 239 17.78 -15.74 9.88
N GLY A 240 17.72 -17.03 10.25
CA GLY A 240 18.11 -17.55 11.55
C GLY A 240 19.60 -17.92 11.64
N GLY A 241 20.02 -18.47 12.76
CA GLY A 241 21.43 -18.80 13.05
C GLY A 241 21.87 -20.19 12.63
N SER A 242 20.95 -21.11 12.32
CA SER A 242 21.31 -22.48 11.90
C SER A 242 20.38 -23.04 10.83
N ASP A 243 19.07 -22.96 11.05
CA ASP A 243 18.04 -23.46 10.13
C ASP A 243 16.76 -22.66 10.37
N PHE A 244 16.09 -22.23 9.30
CA PHE A 244 14.82 -21.52 9.41
C PHE A 244 13.74 -22.40 10.04
N GLY A 245 13.78 -23.72 9.81
CA GLY A 245 12.88 -24.69 10.43
C GLY A 245 12.93 -24.72 11.97
N GLY A 246 13.96 -24.12 12.60
CA GLY A 246 14.06 -23.95 14.05
C GLY A 246 13.22 -22.80 14.62
N ILE A 247 12.72 -21.89 13.78
CA ILE A 247 11.86 -20.79 14.20
C ILE A 247 10.43 -21.30 14.43
N SER A 248 9.87 -20.97 15.60
CA SER A 248 8.63 -21.57 16.11
C SER A 248 7.45 -20.60 16.25
N ALA A 249 7.71 -19.30 16.18
CA ALA A 249 6.71 -18.25 16.12
C ALA A 249 7.24 -17.07 15.31
N GLY A 250 6.37 -16.18 14.84
CA GLY A 250 6.76 -14.97 14.12
C GLY A 250 5.57 -14.29 13.48
N GLU A 251 5.44 -12.98 13.68
CA GLU A 251 4.43 -12.13 13.03
C GLU A 251 4.99 -10.70 12.91
N MET A 252 4.88 -10.11 11.72
CA MET A 252 5.21 -8.70 11.52
C MET A 252 4.36 -8.04 10.43
N ASP A 253 4.10 -6.74 10.58
CA ASP A 253 3.53 -5.91 9.51
C ASP A 253 4.68 -5.25 8.73
N ILE A 254 4.82 -5.61 7.45
CA ILE A 254 5.81 -5.04 6.54
C ILE A 254 5.23 -3.83 5.84
N LYS A 255 5.89 -2.68 5.98
CA LYS A 255 5.51 -1.40 5.38
C LYS A 255 6.61 -0.97 4.41
N ILE A 256 6.30 -0.94 3.11
CA ILE A 256 7.22 -0.50 2.06
C ILE A 256 6.87 0.93 1.66
N ILE A 257 7.85 1.82 1.73
CA ILE A 257 7.71 3.23 1.38
C ILE A 257 8.29 3.45 -0.02
N PHE A 258 7.49 3.99 -0.92
CA PHE A 258 7.91 4.23 -2.30
C PHE A 258 7.32 5.52 -2.86
N ALA A 259 8.07 6.18 -3.73
CA ALA A 259 7.53 7.23 -4.57
C ALA A 259 6.68 6.60 -5.69
N PRO A 260 5.51 7.18 -6.03
CA PRO A 260 4.66 6.69 -7.11
C PRO A 260 5.41 6.71 -8.45
N THR A 261 4.92 5.93 -9.42
CA THR A 261 5.48 5.81 -10.76
C THR A 261 5.86 7.17 -11.34
N LEU A 262 7.17 7.41 -11.48
CA LEU A 262 7.69 8.45 -12.35
C LEU A 262 7.41 7.95 -13.76
N ARG A 263 6.50 8.62 -14.49
CA ARG A 263 6.12 8.21 -15.84
C ARG A 263 7.37 7.90 -16.67
N VAL A 264 7.43 6.67 -17.19
CA VAL A 264 8.29 6.28 -18.31
C VAL A 264 7.71 6.86 -19.59
#